data_AF-A0A182XU70-F1
#
_entry.id   AF-A0A182XU70-F1
#
_cell.length_a   1.000
_cell.length_b   1.000
_cell.length_c   1.000
_cell.angle_alpha   90.00
_cell.angle_beta   90.00
_cell.angle_gamma   90.00
#
_symmetry.space_group_name_H-M   'P 1'
#
loop_
_entity.id
_entity.type
_entity.pdbx_description
1 polymer ?
#
loop_
_entity_poly.entity_id
_entity_poly.type
_entity_poly.pdbx_seq_one_letter_code
_entity_poly.pdbx_strand_id
1 'polypeptide(L)' 'MQIFVKTLTGKTITLEVEPSDTIENVKAKIQ' A
#
# COMPACT_ATOMS: atom_id res chain seq x y z
N MET A 1 9.53 4.98 2.10
CA MET A 1 9.58 4.30 0.78
C MET A 1 8.23 4.46 0.10
N GLN A 2 8.18 4.40 -1.22
CA GLN A 2 6.93 4.49 -1.97
C GLN A 2 6.68 3.19 -2.72
N ILE A 3 5.46 2.69 -2.67
CA ILE A 3 5.01 1.51 -3.44
C ILE A 3 3.78 1.86 -4.28
N PHE A 4 3.60 1.11 -5.37
CA PHE A 4 2.45 1.24 -6.25
C PHE A 4 1.54 0.04 -6.08
N VAL A 5 0.27 0.29 -5.76
CA VAL A 5 -0.74 -0.75 -5.55
C VAL A 5 -1.80 -0.62 -6.64
N LYS A 6 -2.09 -1.73 -7.32
CA LYS A 6 -3.20 -1.81 -8.28
C LYS A 6 -4.44 -2.36 -7.59
N THR A 7 -5.51 -1.58 -7.55
CA THR A 7 -6.79 -2.00 -6.97
C THR A 7 -7.54 -2.95 -7.91
N LEU A 8 -8.55 -3.64 -7.39
CA LEU A 8 -9.44 -4.49 -8.21
C LEU A 8 -10.19 -3.71 -9.30
N THR A 9 -10.43 -2.41 -9.09
CA THR A 9 -11.01 -1.51 -10.10
C THR A 9 -10.01 -1.05 -11.16
N GLY A 10 -8.76 -1.51 -11.10
CA GLY A 10 -7.69 -1.15 -12.03
C GLY A 10 -7.05 0.21 -11.77
N LYS A 11 -7.44 0.92 -10.70
CA LYS A 11 -6.81 2.17 -10.29
C LYS A 11 -5.43 1.86 -9.68
N THR A 12 -4.42 2.63 -10.07
CA THR A 12 -3.12 2.59 -9.40
C THR A 12 -3.09 3.67 -8.33
N ILE A 13 -2.74 3.29 -7.10
CA ILE A 13 -2.53 4.22 -5.98
C ILE A 13 -1.07 4.17 -5.55
N THR A 14 -0.56 5.32 -5.12
CA THR A 14 0.75 5.45 -4.48
C THR A 14 0.58 5.40 -2.98
N LEU A 15 1.30 4.50 -2.31
CA LEU A 15 1.28 4.36 -0.87
C LEU A 15 2.69 4.61 -0.30
N GLU A 16 2.76 5.48 0.70
CA GLU A 16 3.98 5.70 1.48
C GLU A 16 4.05 4.67 2.61
N VAL A 17 5.19 3.99 2.71
CA VAL A 17 5.45 2.94 3.71
C VAL A 17 6.80 3.15 4.36
N GLU A 18 6.89 2.77 5.62
CA GLU A 18 8.16 2.71 6.35
C GLU A 18 8.80 1.33 6.22
N PRO A 19 10.14 1.19 6.22
CA PRO A 19 10.80 -0.11 6.16
C PRO A 19 10.43 -1.06 7.32
N SER A 20 9.94 -0.51 8.43
CA SER A 20 9.45 -1.22 9.61
C SER A 20 7.98 -1.65 9.50
N ASP A 21 7.23 -1.16 8.50
CA ASP A 21 5.83 -1.55 8.33
C ASP A 21 5.73 -3.04 7.96
N THR A 22 4.90 -3.78 8.69
CA THR A 22 4.55 -5.16 8.34
C THR A 22 3.53 -5.18 7.20
N ILE A 23 3.40 -6.32 6.52
CA ILE A 23 2.39 -6.50 5.47
C ILE A 23 0.97 -6.30 5.99
N GLU A 24 0.71 -6.69 7.24
CA GLU A 24 -0.58 -6.45 7.89
C GLU A 24 -0.86 -4.95 8.07
N ASN A 25 0.12 -4.19 8.56
CA ASN A 25 0.02 -2.73 8.68
C ASN A 25 -0.20 -2.07 7.32
N VAL A 26 0.52 -2.51 6.29
CA VAL A 26 0.36 -2.00 4.91
C VAL A 26 -1.04 -2.29 4.38
N LYS A 27 -1.60 -3.49 4.63
CA LYS A 27 -2.99 -3.82 4.25
C LYS A 27 -4.01 -2.92 4.96
N ALA A 28 -3.81 -2.64 6.25
CA ALA A 28 -4.69 -1.75 7.00
C ALA A 28 -4.68 -0.32 6.45
N LYS A 29 -3.56 0.16 5.88
CA LYS A 29 -3.47 1.49 5.22
C LYS A 29 -4.22 1.56 3.88
N ILE A 30 -4.58 0.43 3.27
CA ILE A 30 -5.27 0.36 1.98
C ILE A 30 -6.81 0.22 2.15
N GLN A 31 -7.27 -0.13 3.37
CA GLN A 31 -8.65 -0.52 3.66
C GLN A 31 -9.64 0.66 3.72
#